data_AF-A0A094EHD5-F1
#
_entry.id   AF-A0A094EHD5-F1
#
_cell.length_a   1.000
_cell.length_b   1.000
_cell.length_c   1.000
_cell.angle_alpha   90.00
_cell.angle_beta   90.00
_cell.angle_gamma   90.00
#
_symmetry.space_group_name_H-M   'P 1'
#
loop_
_entity.id
_entity.type
_entity.pdbx_description
1 polymer ?
#
loop_
_entity_poly.entity_id
_entity_poly.type
_entity_poly.pdbx_seq_one_letter_code
_entity_poly.pdbx_strand_id
1 'polypeptide(L)'
;MNLNPHASAAPAQVENAMAIVILRIPGTAQEKRGFQYFITNTARELTGYYTSSFWEYLILQASAAEPSLRHAVIAIAALHEEFSNKRLGGVSPDHENAESLFAINQYMKAVSHLRRSLSAGKQAPLTALMSCLLFICFDYLRGHFDSAMMHLQSGLDILPDLSSRSKEDGDIVEQIMAPLFMRLTVQSILYIDTRNSFDQRRFAEKLMHVRTQEPALIPESFEDLEEARTALDMATNGLFRVFYTCDGK
;
A
#
# COMPACT_ATOMS: atom_id res chain seq x y z
N MET A 1 0.86 42.77 21.80
CA MET A 1 0.74 41.52 22.61
C MET A 1 -0.69 41.03 22.42
N ASN A 2 -0.99 39.86 21.86
CA ASN A 2 -0.29 38.58 21.91
C ASN A 2 -0.28 37.91 20.52
N LEU A 3 0.92 37.52 20.08
CA LEU A 3 1.12 36.55 19.01
C LEU A 3 0.93 35.16 19.63
N ASN A 4 0.05 34.36 19.05
CA ASN A 4 -0.22 32.99 19.46
C ASN A 4 0.89 32.08 18.88
N PRO A 5 1.74 31.39 19.68
CA PRO A 5 2.96 30.75 19.16
C PRO A 5 2.81 29.26 18.78
N HIS A 6 1.60 28.70 18.69
CA HIS A 6 1.44 27.24 18.63
C HIS A 6 1.27 26.57 17.25
N ALA A 7 1.43 27.28 16.13
CA ALA A 7 1.13 26.72 14.81
C ALA A 7 2.35 26.29 13.94
N SER A 8 3.59 26.24 14.45
CA SER A 8 4.79 26.10 13.59
C SER A 8 5.83 25.05 14.00
N ALA A 9 5.47 24.00 14.76
CA ALA A 9 6.44 23.00 15.24
C ALA A 9 6.31 21.58 14.66
N ALA A 10 5.23 21.27 13.95
CA ALA A 10 4.96 19.90 13.45
C ALA A 10 5.90 19.39 12.34
N PRO A 11 6.32 20.19 11.34
CA PRO A 11 7.10 19.67 10.20
C PRO A 11 8.51 19.20 10.60
N ALA A 12 9.20 19.97 11.44
CA ALA A 12 10.59 19.72 11.82
C ALA A 12 10.76 18.50 12.74
N GLN A 13 9.75 18.19 13.58
CA GLN A 13 9.78 17.01 14.46
C GLN A 13 9.57 15.72 13.67
N VAL A 14 8.72 15.77 12.64
CA VAL A 14 8.48 14.66 11.71
C VAL A 14 9.70 14.35 10.86
N GLU A 15 10.33 15.37 10.27
CA GLU A 15 11.58 15.21 9.49
C GLU A 15 12.70 14.58 10.35
N ASN A 16 12.80 14.99 11.61
CA ASN A 16 13.80 14.44 12.54
C ASN A 16 13.51 12.97 12.92
N ALA A 17 12.24 12.61 13.12
CA ALA A 17 11.84 11.22 13.36
C ALA A 17 12.15 10.31 12.16
N MET A 18 11.90 10.80 10.95
CA MET A 18 12.19 10.10 9.70
C MET A 18 13.69 9.91 9.47
N ALA A 19 14.50 10.93 9.74
CA ALA A 19 15.95 10.84 9.71
C ALA A 19 16.50 9.79 10.70
N ILE A 20 15.90 9.69 11.89
CA ILE A 20 16.26 8.66 12.88
C ILE A 20 15.89 7.25 12.39
N VAL A 21 14.74 7.09 11.74
CA VAL A 21 14.33 5.80 11.15
C VAL A 21 15.37 5.35 10.12
N ILE A 22 15.76 6.22 9.18
CA ILE A 22 16.76 5.95 8.14
C ILE A 22 18.09 5.47 8.74
N LEU A 23 18.59 6.17 9.76
CA LEU A 23 19.88 5.85 10.39
C LEU A 23 19.89 4.48 11.10
N ARG A 24 18.72 3.98 11.50
CA ARG A 24 18.57 2.73 12.26
C ARG A 24 18.17 1.53 11.42
N ILE A 25 17.93 1.69 10.12
CA ILE A 25 17.57 0.57 9.25
C ILE A 25 18.75 -0.43 9.14
N PRO A 26 18.57 -1.71 9.56
CA PRO A 26 19.52 -2.77 9.31
C PRO A 26 19.60 -3.13 7.82
N GLY A 27 20.80 -3.46 7.35
CA GLY A 27 21.02 -3.95 6.00
C GLY A 27 22.37 -3.52 5.42
N THR A 28 22.62 -3.94 4.19
CA THR A 28 23.78 -3.51 3.40
C THR A 28 23.69 -2.03 3.02
N ALA A 29 24.78 -1.44 2.54
CA ALA A 29 24.76 -0.07 2.02
C ALA A 29 23.74 0.10 0.86
N GLN A 30 23.61 -0.92 0.01
CA GLN A 30 22.64 -0.93 -1.09
C GLN A 30 21.18 -0.98 -0.57
N GLU A 31 20.91 -1.79 0.45
CA GLU A 31 19.58 -1.86 1.08
C GLU A 31 19.18 -0.54 1.74
N LYS A 32 20.13 0.11 2.43
CA LYS A 32 19.91 1.44 3.01
C LYS A 32 19.64 2.50 1.95
N ARG A 33 20.38 2.49 0.83
CA ARG A 33 20.12 3.39 -0.31
C ARG A 33 18.73 3.16 -0.90
N GLY A 34 18.35 1.89 -1.12
CA GLY A 34 17.02 1.57 -1.65
C GLY A 34 15.90 2.01 -0.72
N PHE A 35 16.07 1.86 0.59
CA PHE A 35 15.11 2.37 1.57
C PHE A 35 15.04 3.91 1.57
N GLN A 36 16.19 4.59 1.45
CA GLN A 36 16.21 6.05 1.29
C GLN A 36 15.46 6.49 0.04
N TYR A 37 15.69 5.82 -1.10
CA TYR A 37 15.01 6.10 -2.36
C TYR A 37 13.49 5.88 -2.24
N PHE A 38 13.08 4.89 -1.44
CA PHE A 38 11.67 4.70 -1.12
C PHE A 38 11.08 5.96 -0.49
N ILE A 39 11.73 6.48 0.56
CA ILE A 39 11.26 7.65 1.31
C ILE A 39 11.21 8.90 0.43
N THR A 40 12.28 9.16 -0.33
CA THR A 40 12.42 10.44 -1.06
C THR A 40 11.62 10.50 -2.35
N ASN A 41 11.41 9.35 -3.00
CA ASN A 41 10.84 9.29 -4.34
C ASN A 41 9.61 8.39 -4.39
N THR A 42 9.76 7.12 -4.01
CA THR A 42 8.75 6.10 -4.29
C THR A 42 7.47 6.28 -3.48
N ALA A 43 7.60 6.60 -2.19
CA ALA A 43 6.45 6.86 -1.32
C ALA A 43 5.59 8.01 -1.88
N ARG A 44 6.22 9.09 -2.36
CA ARG A 44 5.52 10.25 -2.94
C ARG A 44 4.74 9.89 -4.20
N GLU A 45 5.33 9.08 -5.08
CA GLU A 45 4.65 8.61 -6.30
C GLU A 45 3.50 7.65 -5.97
N LEU A 46 3.65 6.76 -5.00
CA LEU A 46 2.60 5.81 -4.58
C LEU A 46 1.45 6.46 -3.81
N THR A 47 1.76 7.47 -3.01
CA THR A 47 0.79 8.39 -2.40
C THR A 47 0.00 9.10 -3.50
N GLY A 48 0.69 9.52 -4.57
CA GLY A 48 0.10 10.29 -5.66
C GLY A 48 -0.52 11.57 -5.10
N TYR A 49 -1.77 11.85 -5.49
CA TYR A 49 -2.51 13.00 -4.99
C TYR A 49 -3.36 12.69 -3.74
N TYR A 50 -3.19 11.52 -3.10
CA TYR A 50 -3.99 11.09 -1.95
C TYR A 50 -3.27 11.44 -0.65
N THR A 51 -3.95 11.81 0.41
CA THR A 51 -3.39 11.94 1.77
C THR A 51 -3.30 10.58 2.46
N SER A 52 -2.57 9.63 1.86
CA SER A 52 -2.40 8.33 2.50
C SER A 52 -1.23 8.39 3.49
N SER A 53 -1.56 8.55 4.78
CA SER A 53 -0.61 8.40 5.89
C SER A 53 0.09 7.02 5.89
N PHE A 54 -0.43 6.07 5.11
CA PHE A 54 0.18 4.77 4.87
C PHE A 54 1.63 4.86 4.38
N TRP A 55 1.84 5.48 3.21
CA TRP A 55 3.13 5.45 2.50
C TRP A 55 4.17 6.36 3.15
N GLU A 56 3.72 7.46 3.75
CA GLU A 56 4.60 8.47 4.36
C GLU A 56 4.96 8.18 5.81
N TYR A 57 4.15 7.41 6.55
CA TYR A 57 4.36 7.21 7.99
C TYR A 57 4.26 5.75 8.40
N LEU A 58 3.08 5.14 8.23
CA LEU A 58 2.80 3.82 8.78
C LEU A 58 3.76 2.75 8.24
N ILE A 59 3.96 2.73 6.92
CA ILE A 59 4.80 1.71 6.29
C ILE A 59 6.27 1.87 6.64
N LEU A 60 6.73 3.11 6.87
CA LEU A 60 8.12 3.40 7.20
C LEU A 60 8.45 2.98 8.63
N GLN A 61 7.57 3.31 9.57
CA GLN A 61 7.66 2.85 10.95
C GLN A 61 7.62 1.32 11.03
N ALA A 62 6.67 0.71 10.32
CA ALA A 62 6.54 -0.74 10.29
C ALA A 62 7.76 -1.43 9.66
N SER A 63 8.34 -0.86 8.59
CA SER A 63 9.54 -1.38 7.93
C SER A 63 10.82 -1.27 8.79
N ALA A 64 10.85 -0.36 9.75
CA ALA A 64 11.94 -0.30 10.72
C ALA A 64 11.94 -1.54 11.62
N ALA A 65 10.76 -2.01 12.03
CA ALA A 65 10.60 -3.17 12.92
C ALA A 65 10.56 -4.51 12.16
N GLU A 66 9.86 -4.56 11.03
CA GLU A 66 9.48 -5.80 10.33
C GLU A 66 10.34 -6.02 9.07
N PRO A 67 11.17 -7.08 9.04
CA PRO A 67 12.04 -7.36 7.89
C PRO A 67 11.27 -7.64 6.58
N SER A 68 10.08 -8.25 6.66
CA SER A 68 9.26 -8.52 5.46
C SER A 68 8.88 -7.22 4.76
N LEU A 69 8.35 -6.26 5.51
CA LEU A 69 7.95 -4.95 4.99
C LEU A 69 9.15 -4.17 4.48
N ARG A 70 10.26 -4.18 5.23
CA ARG A 70 11.50 -3.52 4.82
C ARG A 70 12.00 -3.98 3.45
N HIS A 71 12.11 -5.29 3.27
CA HIS A 71 12.60 -5.84 2.02
C HIS A 71 11.61 -5.59 0.87
N ALA A 72 10.30 -5.56 1.15
CA ALA A 72 9.28 -5.25 0.16
C ALA A 72 9.35 -3.78 -0.30
N VAL A 73 9.48 -2.81 0.61
CA VAL A 73 9.60 -1.39 0.21
C VAL A 73 10.90 -1.13 -0.56
N ILE A 74 12.01 -1.78 -0.18
CA ILE A 74 13.28 -1.70 -0.92
C ILE A 74 13.12 -2.28 -2.33
N ALA A 75 12.39 -3.40 -2.47
CA ALA A 75 12.15 -4.03 -3.76
C ALA A 75 11.35 -3.11 -4.71
N ILE A 76 10.29 -2.47 -4.21
CA ILE A 76 9.47 -1.53 -4.97
C ILE A 76 10.29 -0.30 -5.36
N ALA A 77 11.09 0.25 -4.43
CA ALA A 77 11.96 1.38 -4.70
C ALA A 77 12.98 1.07 -5.80
N ALA A 78 13.57 -0.12 -5.80
CA ALA A 78 14.51 -0.54 -6.83
C ALA A 78 13.85 -0.61 -8.22
N LEU A 79 12.62 -1.14 -8.33
CA LEU A 79 11.88 -1.12 -9.60
C LEU A 79 11.54 0.30 -10.06
N HIS A 80 11.14 1.16 -9.13
CA HIS A 80 10.82 2.56 -9.44
C HIS A 80 12.07 3.34 -9.92
N GLU A 81 13.21 3.12 -9.28
CA GLU A 81 14.47 3.72 -9.67
C GLU A 81 14.92 3.25 -11.06
N GLU A 82 14.84 1.95 -11.33
CA GLU A 82 15.13 1.36 -12.64
C GLU A 82 14.25 2.00 -13.73
N PHE A 83 12.93 2.11 -13.48
CA PHE A 83 12.00 2.73 -14.42
C PHE A 83 12.30 4.20 -14.67
N SER A 84 12.67 4.94 -13.63
CA SER A 84 13.03 6.36 -13.72
C SER A 84 14.31 6.57 -14.53
N ASN A 85 15.32 5.73 -14.33
CA ASN A 85 16.58 5.78 -15.07
C ASN A 85 16.38 5.51 -16.57
N LYS A 86 15.54 4.51 -16.91
CA LYS A 86 15.18 4.20 -18.30
C LYS A 86 14.50 5.37 -19.00
N ARG A 87 13.58 6.06 -18.31
CA ARG A 87 12.90 7.25 -18.87
C ARG A 87 13.86 8.40 -19.18
N LEU A 88 14.95 8.53 -18.43
CA LEU A 88 15.96 9.56 -18.61
C LEU A 88 17.03 9.20 -19.65
N GLY A 89 16.87 8.07 -20.37
CA GLY A 89 17.80 7.63 -21.42
C GLY A 89 19.15 7.12 -20.92
N GLY A 90 19.29 6.87 -19.62
CA GLY A 90 20.48 6.24 -19.05
C GLY A 90 20.39 4.73 -19.20
N VAL A 91 20.97 4.16 -20.26
CA VAL A 91 20.96 2.71 -20.46
C VAL A 91 22.38 2.17 -20.68
N SER A 92 22.86 1.41 -19.70
CA SER A 92 23.91 0.41 -19.87
C SER A 92 23.26 -0.97 -19.66
N PRO A 93 23.27 -1.88 -20.67
CA PRO A 93 22.57 -3.17 -20.60
C PRO A 93 22.95 -4.04 -19.39
N ASP A 94 24.21 -3.94 -18.95
CA ASP A 94 24.72 -4.71 -17.80
C ASP A 94 24.15 -4.24 -16.46
N HIS A 95 23.82 -2.95 -16.34
CA HIS A 95 23.24 -2.36 -15.13
C HIS A 95 21.73 -2.70 -15.01
N GLU A 96 21.01 -2.81 -16.13
CA GLU A 96 19.58 -3.16 -16.14
C GLU A 96 19.32 -4.54 -15.52
N ASN A 97 20.14 -5.53 -15.89
CA ASN A 97 19.99 -6.89 -15.36
C ASN A 97 20.32 -6.95 -13.85
N ALA A 98 21.30 -6.18 -13.38
CA ALA A 98 21.71 -6.17 -11.98
C ALA A 98 20.68 -5.51 -11.05
N GLU A 99 20.10 -4.37 -11.45
CA GLU A 99 19.08 -3.67 -10.65
C GLU A 99 17.76 -4.46 -10.60
N SER A 100 17.35 -5.06 -11.73
CA SER A 100 16.19 -5.94 -11.77
C SER A 100 16.36 -7.17 -10.88
N LEU A 101 17.55 -7.79 -10.86
CA LEU A 101 17.88 -8.90 -9.96
C LEU A 101 17.88 -8.48 -8.49
N PHE A 102 18.35 -7.27 -8.18
CA PHE A 102 18.31 -6.75 -6.82
C PHE A 102 16.86 -6.60 -6.33
N ALA A 103 15.98 -6.00 -7.13
CA ALA A 103 14.57 -5.86 -6.81
C ALA A 103 13.90 -7.22 -6.53
N ILE A 104 14.11 -8.21 -7.40
CA ILE A 104 13.58 -9.58 -7.23
C ILE A 104 14.12 -10.21 -5.94
N ASN A 105 15.42 -10.11 -5.67
CA ASN A 105 16.01 -10.70 -4.48
C ASN A 105 15.42 -10.10 -3.20
N GLN A 106 15.22 -8.79 -3.16
CA GLN A 106 14.57 -8.11 -2.04
C GLN A 106 13.11 -8.57 -1.88
N TYR A 107 12.36 -8.69 -2.97
CA TYR A 107 11.01 -9.25 -2.92
C TYR A 107 11.00 -10.70 -2.38
N MET A 108 11.89 -11.57 -2.84
CA MET A 108 11.99 -12.94 -2.33
C MET A 108 12.38 -13.00 -0.84
N LYS A 109 13.26 -12.13 -0.38
CA LYS A 109 13.55 -11.97 1.06
C LYS A 109 12.30 -11.58 1.83
N ALA A 110 11.53 -10.62 1.32
CA ALA A 110 10.30 -10.16 1.96
C ALA A 110 9.29 -11.31 2.14
N VAL A 111 9.01 -12.04 1.07
CA VAL A 111 8.12 -13.23 1.09
C VAL A 111 8.64 -14.30 2.07
N SER A 112 9.95 -14.57 2.04
CA SER A 112 10.58 -15.54 2.93
C SER A 112 10.46 -15.14 4.42
N HIS A 113 10.63 -13.87 4.74
CA HIS A 113 10.47 -13.36 6.10
C HIS A 113 9.01 -13.46 6.57
N LEU A 114 8.06 -13.04 5.72
CA LEU A 114 6.64 -13.14 6.04
C LEU A 114 6.23 -14.60 6.28
N ARG A 115 6.59 -15.51 5.36
CA ARG A 115 6.26 -16.93 5.48
C ARG A 115 6.80 -17.54 6.77
N ARG A 116 8.06 -17.27 7.11
CA ARG A 116 8.68 -17.76 8.35
C ARG A 116 7.94 -17.25 9.60
N SER A 117 7.56 -15.98 9.61
CA SER A 117 6.85 -15.37 10.74
C SER A 117 5.43 -15.92 10.90
N LEU A 118 4.71 -16.12 9.79
CA LEU A 118 3.40 -16.76 9.76
C LEU A 118 3.47 -18.22 10.26
N SER A 119 4.42 -19.01 9.76
CA SER A 119 4.62 -20.41 10.20
C SER A 119 4.99 -20.52 11.68
N ALA A 120 5.64 -19.49 12.24
CA ALA A 120 5.96 -19.45 13.67
C ALA A 120 4.78 -18.99 14.56
N GLY A 121 3.64 -18.60 13.96
CA GLY A 121 2.50 -18.02 14.69
C GLY A 121 2.80 -16.66 15.34
N LYS A 122 3.87 -15.98 14.91
CA LYS A 122 4.36 -14.74 15.51
C LYS A 122 3.94 -13.49 14.75
N GLN A 123 3.37 -13.64 13.56
CA GLN A 123 3.07 -12.49 12.72
C GLN A 123 1.81 -11.75 13.18
N ALA A 124 1.95 -10.45 13.44
CA ALA A 124 0.80 -9.57 13.60
C ALA A 124 -0.02 -9.52 12.28
N PRO A 125 -1.36 -9.68 12.31
CA PRO A 125 -2.17 -9.67 11.09
C PRO A 125 -2.05 -8.35 10.31
N LEU A 126 -1.86 -7.21 10.98
CA LEU A 126 -1.62 -5.92 10.32
C LEU A 126 -0.36 -5.97 9.43
N THR A 127 0.74 -6.57 9.89
CA THR A 127 1.95 -6.74 9.08
C THR A 127 1.72 -7.65 7.88
N ALA A 128 0.92 -8.72 8.04
CA ALA A 128 0.56 -9.58 6.92
C ALA A 128 -0.25 -8.82 5.87
N LEU A 129 -1.23 -8.03 6.31
CA LEU A 129 -2.05 -7.18 5.46
C LEU A 129 -1.23 -6.10 4.72
N MET A 130 -0.31 -5.43 5.43
CA MET A 130 0.63 -4.48 4.81
C MET A 130 1.56 -5.17 3.82
N SER A 131 2.00 -6.41 4.10
CA SER A 131 2.82 -7.18 3.17
C SER A 131 2.05 -7.53 1.89
N CYS A 132 0.77 -7.94 2.01
CA CYS A 132 -0.09 -8.16 0.85
C CYS A 132 -0.17 -6.91 -0.03
N LEU A 133 -0.40 -5.73 0.57
CA LEU A 133 -0.43 -4.47 -0.16
C LEU A 133 0.88 -4.20 -0.93
N LEU A 134 2.03 -4.33 -0.28
CA LEU A 134 3.33 -4.13 -0.94
C LEU A 134 3.59 -5.15 -2.05
N PHE A 135 3.19 -6.41 -1.86
CA PHE A 135 3.36 -7.44 -2.88
C PHE A 135 2.46 -7.23 -4.09
N ILE A 136 1.22 -6.76 -3.90
CA ILE A 136 0.35 -6.31 -5.00
C ILE A 136 1.06 -5.23 -5.82
N CYS A 137 1.58 -4.20 -5.17
CA CYS A 137 2.29 -3.12 -5.86
C CYS A 137 3.49 -3.64 -6.64
N PHE A 138 4.32 -4.50 -6.03
CA PHE A 138 5.47 -5.08 -6.71
C PHE A 138 5.09 -5.92 -7.93
N ASP A 139 4.10 -6.81 -7.77
CA ASP A 139 3.66 -7.71 -8.83
C ASP A 139 2.96 -6.94 -9.97
N TYR A 140 2.21 -5.87 -9.68
CA TYR A 140 1.65 -4.98 -10.71
C TYR A 140 2.73 -4.25 -11.50
N LEU A 141 3.75 -3.70 -10.83
CA LEU A 141 4.87 -3.04 -11.52
C LEU A 141 5.64 -4.00 -12.45
N ARG A 142 5.61 -5.31 -12.15
CA ARG A 142 6.22 -6.37 -12.95
C ARG A 142 5.30 -6.99 -14.00
N GLY A 143 4.01 -6.64 -14.00
CA GLY A 143 2.98 -7.26 -14.86
C GLY A 143 2.58 -8.68 -14.44
N HIS A 144 2.89 -9.11 -13.22
CA HIS A 144 2.50 -10.41 -12.66
C HIS A 144 1.10 -10.36 -12.04
N PHE A 145 0.09 -10.09 -12.86
CA PHE A 145 -1.28 -9.84 -12.38
C PHE A 145 -1.87 -10.99 -11.58
N ASP A 146 -1.63 -12.26 -11.96
CA ASP A 146 -2.15 -13.42 -11.22
C ASP A 146 -1.62 -13.47 -9.78
N SER A 147 -0.32 -13.19 -9.58
CA SER A 147 0.29 -13.15 -8.25
C SER A 147 -0.27 -12.01 -7.41
N ALA A 148 -0.38 -10.82 -8.02
CA ALA A 148 -1.00 -9.68 -7.36
C ALA A 148 -2.46 -9.98 -6.96
N MET A 149 -3.21 -10.73 -7.78
CA MET A 149 -4.57 -11.13 -7.45
C MET A 149 -4.63 -12.10 -6.28
N MET A 150 -3.68 -13.03 -6.16
CA MET A 150 -3.57 -13.88 -4.98
C MET A 150 -3.32 -13.07 -3.71
N HIS A 151 -2.43 -12.05 -3.77
CA HIS A 151 -2.15 -11.17 -2.62
C HIS A 151 -3.34 -10.28 -2.26
N LEU A 152 -4.03 -9.72 -3.27
CA LEU A 152 -5.26 -8.97 -3.03
C LEU A 152 -6.29 -9.85 -2.35
N GLN A 153 -6.44 -11.07 -2.84
CA GLN A 153 -7.41 -12.00 -2.30
C GLN A 153 -7.13 -12.35 -0.83
N SER A 154 -5.86 -12.61 -0.51
CA SER A 154 -5.42 -12.90 0.86
C SER A 154 -5.61 -11.70 1.78
N GLY A 155 -5.34 -10.49 1.30
CA GLY A 155 -5.55 -9.28 2.11
C GLY A 155 -7.01 -9.01 2.42
N LEU A 156 -7.91 -9.24 1.46
CA LEU A 156 -9.36 -9.14 1.70
C LEU A 156 -9.88 -10.16 2.71
N ASP A 157 -9.24 -11.32 2.84
CA ASP A 157 -9.58 -12.32 3.87
C ASP A 157 -9.12 -11.89 5.28
N ILE A 158 -8.05 -11.10 5.38
CA ILE A 158 -7.49 -10.64 6.65
C ILE A 158 -8.22 -9.40 7.19
N LEU A 159 -8.73 -8.53 6.30
CA LEU A 159 -9.35 -7.24 6.67
C LEU A 159 -10.47 -7.36 7.73
N PRO A 160 -11.49 -8.25 7.56
CA PRO A 160 -12.60 -8.32 8.52
C PRO A 160 -12.14 -8.80 9.90
N ASP A 161 -11.28 -9.80 9.94
CA ASP A 161 -10.77 -10.37 11.18
C ASP A 161 -10.00 -9.32 11.99
N LEU A 162 -9.13 -8.55 11.32
CA LEU A 162 -8.31 -7.54 11.97
C LEU A 162 -9.16 -6.38 12.54
N SER A 163 -10.23 -6.00 11.84
CA SER A 163 -11.14 -4.93 12.31
C SER A 163 -11.80 -5.23 13.66
N SER A 164 -11.86 -6.50 14.06
CA SER A 164 -12.51 -6.94 15.29
C SER A 164 -11.55 -7.18 16.48
N ARG A 165 -10.23 -7.06 16.28
CA ARG A 165 -9.22 -7.45 17.29
C ARG A 165 -8.96 -6.39 18.35
N SER A 166 -8.90 -5.12 17.97
CA SER A 166 -8.82 -3.98 18.88
C SER A 166 -9.38 -2.73 18.21
N LYS A 167 -9.61 -1.67 18.99
CA LYS A 167 -10.09 -0.40 18.45
C LYS A 167 -9.04 0.26 17.55
N GLU A 168 -7.78 0.22 17.96
CA GLU A 168 -6.66 0.82 17.21
C GLU A 168 -6.42 0.10 15.87
N ASP A 169 -6.42 -1.24 15.87
CA ASP A 169 -6.31 -2.03 14.64
C ASP A 169 -7.53 -1.78 13.74
N GLY A 170 -8.73 -1.66 14.33
CA GLY A 170 -9.97 -1.32 13.62
C GLY A 170 -9.90 0.04 12.93
N ASP A 171 -9.45 1.08 13.63
CA ASP A 171 -9.31 2.43 13.08
C ASP A 171 -8.29 2.46 11.91
N ILE A 172 -7.13 1.78 12.05
CA ILE A 172 -6.13 1.65 10.98
C ILE A 172 -6.72 0.90 9.77
N VAL A 173 -7.45 -0.19 10.02
CA VAL A 173 -8.07 -0.96 8.95
C VAL A 173 -9.11 -0.11 8.21
N GLU A 174 -10.03 0.53 8.93
CA GLU A 174 -11.15 1.25 8.34
C GLU A 174 -10.70 2.52 7.60
N GLN A 175 -9.75 3.27 8.16
CA GLN A 175 -9.35 4.58 7.64
C GLN A 175 -8.19 4.50 6.63
N ILE A 176 -7.33 3.49 6.73
CA ILE A 176 -6.09 3.42 5.94
C ILE A 176 -6.11 2.22 5.00
N MET A 177 -6.25 1.01 5.56
CA MET A 177 -6.03 -0.20 4.76
C MET A 177 -7.21 -0.52 3.84
N ALA A 178 -8.44 -0.45 4.33
CA ALA A 178 -9.64 -0.78 3.56
C ALA A 178 -9.79 0.12 2.32
N PRO A 179 -9.65 1.46 2.39
CA PRO A 179 -9.69 2.31 1.20
C PRO A 179 -8.63 1.95 0.15
N LEU A 180 -7.41 1.60 0.57
CA LEU A 180 -6.34 1.18 -0.34
C LEU A 180 -6.67 -0.14 -1.04
N PHE A 181 -7.17 -1.13 -0.31
CA PHE A 181 -7.58 -2.42 -0.87
C PHE A 181 -8.81 -2.29 -1.78
N MET A 182 -9.77 -1.43 -1.43
CA MET A 182 -10.92 -1.09 -2.27
C MET A 182 -10.47 -0.48 -3.60
N ARG A 183 -9.60 0.54 -3.55
CA ARG A 183 -9.05 1.20 -4.74
C ARG A 183 -8.33 0.20 -5.64
N LEU A 184 -7.49 -0.66 -5.06
CA LEU A 184 -6.80 -1.70 -5.81
C LEU A 184 -7.77 -2.69 -6.43
N THR A 185 -8.85 -3.07 -5.74
CA THR A 185 -9.85 -4.01 -6.29
C THR A 185 -10.59 -3.40 -7.47
N VAL A 186 -11.01 -2.14 -7.36
CA VAL A 186 -11.64 -1.39 -8.47
C VAL A 186 -10.69 -1.27 -9.65
N GLN A 187 -9.43 -0.88 -9.41
CA GLN A 187 -8.41 -0.81 -10.45
C GLN A 187 -8.18 -2.17 -11.12
N SER A 188 -8.19 -3.24 -10.33
CA SER A 188 -8.04 -4.60 -10.85
C SER A 188 -9.20 -4.94 -11.77
N ILE A 189 -10.44 -4.69 -11.36
CA ILE A 189 -11.60 -5.06 -12.18
C ILE A 189 -11.71 -4.22 -13.46
N LEU A 190 -11.33 -2.94 -13.40
CA LEU A 190 -11.42 -2.04 -14.55
C LEU A 190 -10.28 -2.22 -15.56
N TYR A 191 -9.06 -2.49 -15.10
CA TYR A 191 -7.86 -2.46 -15.95
C TYR A 191 -7.19 -3.82 -16.13
N ILE A 192 -7.37 -4.73 -15.18
CA ILE A 192 -6.85 -6.09 -15.24
C ILE A 192 -8.04 -6.95 -15.64
N ASP A 193 -8.05 -7.38 -16.90
CA ASP A 193 -8.98 -8.38 -17.40
C ASP A 193 -8.95 -9.60 -16.46
N THR A 194 -9.83 -9.60 -15.45
CA THR A 194 -10.02 -10.70 -14.51
C THR A 194 -10.80 -11.70 -15.32
N ARG A 195 -10.05 -12.51 -16.06
CA ARG A 195 -10.44 -13.34 -17.21
C ARG A 195 -11.59 -14.33 -16.99
N ASN A 196 -12.25 -14.33 -15.83
CA ASN A 196 -13.55 -14.96 -15.65
C ASN A 196 -14.45 -14.14 -14.67
N SER A 197 -15.77 -14.27 -14.86
CA SER A 197 -16.80 -13.65 -14.01
C SER A 197 -16.85 -14.19 -12.56
N PHE A 198 -16.27 -15.36 -12.31
CA PHE A 198 -16.21 -16.00 -11.00
C PHE A 198 -15.25 -15.27 -10.05
N ASP A 199 -14.08 -14.85 -10.52
CA ASP A 199 -13.12 -14.09 -9.71
C ASP A 199 -13.67 -12.70 -9.38
N GLN A 200 -14.32 -12.03 -10.34
CA GLN A 200 -15.01 -10.75 -10.12
C GLN A 200 -16.07 -10.85 -9.03
N ARG A 201 -16.92 -11.89 -9.10
CA ARG A 201 -17.95 -12.14 -8.09
C ARG A 201 -17.35 -12.44 -6.71
N ARG A 202 -16.30 -13.27 -6.65
CA ARG A 202 -15.62 -13.61 -5.40
C ARG A 202 -14.97 -12.40 -4.73
N PHE A 203 -14.35 -11.51 -5.51
CA PHE A 203 -13.83 -10.24 -5.01
C PHE A 203 -14.95 -9.37 -4.46
N ALA A 204 -16.04 -9.21 -5.21
CA ALA A 204 -17.17 -8.42 -4.76
C ALA A 204 -17.82 -8.95 -3.48
N GLU A 205 -18.03 -10.27 -3.38
CA GLU A 205 -18.55 -10.93 -2.18
C GLU A 205 -17.69 -10.61 -0.95
N LYS A 206 -16.37 -10.63 -1.07
CA LYS A 206 -15.47 -10.31 0.05
C LYS A 206 -15.48 -8.83 0.40
N LEU A 207 -15.56 -7.94 -0.58
CA LEU A 207 -15.69 -6.51 -0.33
C LEU A 207 -16.97 -6.16 0.44
N MET A 208 -18.06 -6.91 0.25
CA MET A 208 -19.30 -6.69 1.02
C MET A 208 -19.08 -6.77 2.53
N HIS A 209 -18.15 -7.61 2.97
CA HIS A 209 -17.85 -7.84 4.39
C HIS A 209 -16.80 -6.87 4.95
N VAL A 210 -16.08 -6.13 4.10
CA VAL A 210 -15.14 -5.11 4.54
C VAL A 210 -15.93 -3.93 5.08
N ARG A 211 -15.70 -3.54 6.35
CA ARG A 211 -16.23 -2.30 6.88
C ARG A 211 -15.45 -1.13 6.31
N THR A 212 -16.18 -0.18 5.76
CA THR A 212 -15.68 1.12 5.33
C THR A 212 -16.57 2.17 5.98
N GLN A 213 -16.10 3.41 6.07
CA GLN A 213 -16.96 4.53 6.48
C GLN A 213 -18.25 4.53 5.67
N GLU A 214 -19.39 4.71 6.34
CA GLU A 214 -20.68 4.80 5.69
C GLU A 214 -20.69 5.98 4.71
N PRO A 215 -21.34 5.84 3.54
CA PRO A 215 -21.38 6.92 2.57
C PRO A 215 -22.12 8.11 3.18
N ALA A 216 -21.37 9.17 3.48
CA ALA A 216 -21.97 10.48 3.73
C ALA A 216 -22.72 10.92 2.48
N LEU A 217 -23.80 11.69 2.64
CA LEU A 217 -24.48 12.32 1.50
C LEU A 217 -23.44 13.12 0.70
N ILE A 218 -23.37 12.87 -0.61
CA ILE A 218 -22.46 13.62 -1.50
C ILE A 218 -22.87 15.10 -1.41
N PRO A 219 -21.99 16.00 -0.94
CA PRO A 219 -22.31 17.42 -0.81
C PRO A 219 -22.47 18.07 -2.18
N GLU A 220 -23.21 19.18 -2.25
CA GLU A 220 -23.42 19.93 -3.49
C GLU A 220 -22.15 20.63 -4.00
N SER A 221 -21.18 20.85 -3.11
CA SER A 221 -19.87 21.43 -3.40
C SER A 221 -18.82 20.86 -2.46
N PHE A 222 -17.58 20.75 -2.93
CA PHE A 222 -16.45 20.29 -2.13
C PHE A 222 -15.55 21.47 -1.76
N GLU A 223 -15.06 21.50 -0.52
CA GLU A 223 -14.13 22.50 -0.02
C GLU A 223 -12.75 22.35 -0.69
N ASP A 224 -12.33 21.11 -0.95
CA ASP A 224 -11.08 20.80 -1.61
C ASP A 224 -11.14 19.53 -2.46
N LEU A 225 -10.02 19.23 -3.11
CA LEU A 225 -9.88 18.09 -4.03
C LEU A 225 -9.82 16.75 -3.27
N GLU A 226 -9.45 16.77 -1.99
CA GLU A 226 -9.38 15.59 -1.12
C GLU A 226 -10.79 15.16 -0.70
N GLU A 227 -11.66 16.10 -0.33
CA GLU A 227 -13.07 15.86 -0.04
C GLU A 227 -13.81 15.32 -1.28
N ALA A 228 -13.62 15.97 -2.44
CA ALA A 228 -14.21 15.52 -3.70
C ALA A 228 -13.81 14.08 -4.05
N ARG A 229 -12.56 13.72 -3.79
CA ARG A 229 -12.06 12.38 -4.06
C ARG A 229 -12.57 11.35 -3.08
N THR A 230 -12.62 11.71 -1.80
CA THR A 230 -13.18 10.84 -0.76
C THR A 230 -14.63 10.49 -1.08
N ALA A 231 -15.41 11.48 -1.52
CA ALA A 231 -16.79 11.26 -1.98
C ALA A 231 -16.85 10.37 -3.23
N LEU A 232 -15.94 10.54 -4.20
CA LEU A 232 -15.85 9.67 -5.38
C LEU A 232 -15.52 8.22 -5.01
N ASP A 233 -14.56 8.00 -4.10
CA ASP A 233 -14.17 6.66 -3.65
C ASP A 233 -15.33 5.98 -2.89
N MET A 234 -16.05 6.73 -2.04
CA MET A 234 -17.27 6.27 -1.37
C MET A 234 -18.37 5.90 -2.37
N ALA A 235 -18.64 6.77 -3.35
CA ALA A 235 -19.66 6.53 -4.38
C ALA A 235 -19.30 5.32 -5.26
N THR A 236 -18.02 5.17 -5.62
CA THR A 236 -17.53 4.05 -6.43
C THR A 236 -17.64 2.74 -5.65
N ASN A 237 -17.29 2.73 -4.36
CA ASN A 237 -17.49 1.59 -3.47
C ASN A 237 -18.98 1.21 -3.36
N GLY A 238 -19.87 2.19 -3.14
CA GLY A 238 -21.31 1.98 -3.09
C GLY A 238 -21.87 1.41 -4.40
N LEU A 239 -21.51 2.00 -5.54
CA LEU A 239 -21.92 1.55 -6.86
C LEU A 239 -21.44 0.11 -7.12
N PHE A 240 -20.20 -0.19 -6.75
CA PHE A 240 -19.62 -1.51 -6.91
C PHE A 240 -20.37 -2.56 -6.07
N ARG A 241 -20.65 -2.27 -4.80
CA ARG A 241 -21.46 -3.15 -3.94
C ARG A 241 -22.85 -3.39 -4.52
N VAL A 242 -23.52 -2.34 -5.03
CA VAL A 242 -24.85 -2.46 -5.64
C VAL A 242 -24.82 -3.28 -6.92
N PHE A 243 -23.91 -2.99 -7.84
CA PHE A 243 -23.80 -3.73 -9.11
C PHE A 243 -23.65 -5.23 -8.89
N TYR A 244 -22.74 -5.65 -8.02
CA TYR A 244 -22.48 -7.08 -7.81
C TYR A 244 -23.47 -7.76 -6.85
N THR A 245 -24.23 -7.02 -6.05
CA THR A 245 -25.36 -7.59 -5.29
C THR A 245 -26.62 -7.75 -6.13
N CYS A 246 -26.82 -6.88 -7.14
CA CYS A 246 -28.02 -6.88 -7.98
C CYS A 246 -27.86 -7.72 -9.26
N ASP A 247 -26.68 -7.76 -9.88
CA ASP A 247 -26.42 -8.51 -11.13
C ASP A 247 -26.02 -9.99 -10.89
N GLY A 248 -26.13 -10.48 -9.67
CA GLY A 248 -25.89 -11.88 -9.31
C GLY A 248 -26.99 -12.87 -9.69
N LYS A 249 -27.94 -12.49 -10.55
CA LYS A 249 -29.01 -13.36 -11.09
C LYS A 249 -28.74 -13.80 -12.51
#